data_AF-A0A5C8L623-F1
#
_entry.id   AF-A0A5C8L623-F1
#
_cell.length_a   1.000
_cell.length_b   1.000
_cell.length_c   1.000
_cell.angle_alpha   90.00
_cell.angle_beta   90.00
_cell.angle_gamma   90.00
#
_symmetry.space_group_name_H-M   'P 1'
#
loop_
_entity.id
_entity.type
_entity.pdbx_description
1 polymer ?
#
loop_
_entity_poly.entity_id
_entity_poly.type
_entity_poly.pdbx_seq_one_letter_code
_entity_poly.pdbx_strand_id
1 'polypeptide(L)'
;MKYSIGEKVTNLLTGKEGIIIGTKEKAYKPKTDPYNRKEIYPDENMDYLFMIKKAELNNKIEYSGMMSVLESHLKKYKNCGQQRI
;
A
#
# COMPACT_ATOMS: atom_id res chain seq x y z
N MET A 1 5.28 -2.73 -11.96
CA MET A 1 5.02 -3.11 -10.55
C MET A 1 6.09 -2.48 -9.67
N LYS A 2 5.72 -1.52 -8.82
CA LYS A 2 6.65 -0.75 -7.98
C LYS A 2 7.00 -1.42 -6.65
N TYR A 3 6.13 -2.31 -6.16
CA TYR A 3 6.30 -3.01 -4.88
C TYR A 3 6.21 -4.53 -5.04
N SER A 4 6.95 -5.26 -4.21
CA SER A 4 6.96 -6.73 -4.19
C SER A 4 6.12 -7.31 -3.06
N ILE A 5 5.61 -8.54 -3.22
CA ILE A 5 5.01 -9.28 -2.12
C ILE A 5 6.06 -9.48 -1.01
N GLY A 6 5.67 -9.26 0.24
CA GLY A 6 6.56 -9.25 1.39
C GLY A 6 7.22 -7.89 1.68
N GLU A 7 7.05 -6.90 0.81
CA GLU A 7 7.66 -5.58 0.99
C GLU A 7 6.91 -4.77 2.07
N LYS A 8 7.67 -4.18 3.00
CA LYS A 8 7.14 -3.26 4.01
C LYS A 8 6.90 -1.89 3.39
N VAL A 9 5.69 -1.36 3.57
CA VAL A 9 5.28 -0.07 3.00
C VAL A 9 4.48 0.73 4.02
N THR A 10 4.40 2.04 3.82
CA THR A 10 3.54 2.95 4.55
C THR A 10 2.40 3.40 3.64
N ASN A 11 1.17 3.27 4.13
CA ASN A 11 -0.01 3.84 3.48
C ASN A 11 -0.05 5.35 3.76
N LEU A 12 0.06 6.16 2.71
CA LEU A 12 0.12 7.62 2.77
C LEU A 12 -1.21 8.27 3.19
N LEU A 13 -2.35 7.61 2.98
CA LEU A 13 -3.66 8.14 3.37
C LEU A 13 -3.95 7.93 4.86
N THR A 14 -3.51 6.81 5.42
CA THR A 14 -3.80 6.43 6.81
C THR A 14 -2.62 6.58 7.75
N GLY A 15 -1.42 6.82 7.22
CA GLY A 15 -0.15 6.83 7.97
C GLY A 15 0.28 5.46 8.50
N LYS A 16 -0.50 4.39 8.25
CA LYS A 16 -0.25 3.06 8.82
C LYS A 16 0.83 2.32 8.04
N GLU A 17 1.69 1.64 8.78
CA GLU A 17 2.69 0.72 8.25
C GLU A 17 2.08 -0.65 8.03
N GLY A 18 2.67 -1.41 7.11
CA GLY A 18 2.20 -2.75 6.82
C GLY A 18 3.04 -3.45 5.77
N ILE A 19 2.49 -4.52 5.21
CA ILE A 19 3.17 -5.39 4.25
C ILE A 19 2.28 -5.67 3.05
N ILE A 20 2.90 -5.74 1.88
CA ILE A 20 2.24 -6.21 0.66
C ILE A 20 2.10 -7.73 0.71
N ILE A 21 0.89 -8.23 0.55
CA ILE A 21 0.61 -9.67 0.54
C ILE A 21 0.15 -10.19 -0.82
N GLY A 22 -0.11 -9.28 -1.76
CA GLY A 22 -0.55 -9.66 -3.10
C GLY A 22 -0.80 -8.44 -3.98
N THR A 23 -1.04 -8.71 -5.26
CA THR A 23 -1.43 -7.72 -6.26
C THR A 23 -2.65 -8.23 -7.00
N LYS A 24 -3.61 -7.36 -7.32
CA LYS A 24 -4.66 -7.73 -8.27
C LYS A 24 -4.06 -7.68 -9.67
N GLU A 25 -4.17 -8.78 -10.42
CA GLU A 25 -3.69 -8.86 -11.81
C GLU A 25 -4.36 -7.80 -12.72
N LYS A 26 -5.57 -7.35 -12.35
CA LYS A 26 -6.27 -6.23 -12.99
C LYS A 26 -6.72 -5.24 -11.92
N ALA A 27 -6.16 -4.03 -11.95
CA ALA A 27 -6.62 -2.93 -11.11
C ALA A 27 -8.09 -2.60 -11.42
N TYR A 28 -8.88 -2.28 -10.39
CA TYR A 28 -10.26 -1.90 -10.60
C TYR A 28 -10.34 -0.56 -11.34
N LYS A 29 -10.94 -0.57 -12.53
CA LYS A 29 -11.25 0.64 -13.30
C LYS A 29 -12.76 0.79 -13.41
N PRO A 30 -13.38 1.81 -12.80
CA PRO A 30 -14.79 2.08 -13.04
C PRO A 30 -14.97 2.46 -14.52
N LYS A 31 -15.91 1.81 -15.20
CA LYS A 31 -16.25 2.12 -16.61
C LYS A 31 -16.91 3.49 -16.78
N THR A 32 -17.42 4.05 -15.70
CA THR A 32 -18.21 5.28 -15.69
C THR A 32 -17.73 6.15 -14.54
N ASP A 33 -17.27 7.35 -14.85
CA ASP A 33 -16.98 8.37 -13.84
C ASP A 33 -18.26 9.18 -13.55
N PRO A 34 -18.81 9.14 -12.32
CA PRO A 34 -19.93 10.01 -11.96
C PRO A 34 -19.60 11.51 -12.08
N TYR A 35 -18.31 11.88 -12.15
CA TYR A 35 -17.83 13.26 -12.31
C TYR A 35 -17.28 13.57 -13.71
N ASN A 36 -17.41 12.64 -14.66
CA ASN A 36 -17.04 12.81 -16.06
C ASN A 36 -15.59 13.33 -16.31
N ARG A 37 -14.67 13.03 -15.41
CA ARG A 37 -13.25 13.35 -15.53
C ARG A 37 -12.63 12.41 -16.57
N LYS A 38 -11.70 12.96 -17.36
CA LYS A 38 -11.02 12.19 -18.42
C LYS A 38 -10.14 11.06 -17.89
N GLU A 39 -9.62 11.18 -16.66
CA GLU A 39 -8.74 10.18 -16.05
C GLU A 39 -8.81 10.26 -14.52
N ILE A 40 -9.33 9.21 -13.86
CA ILE A 40 -9.35 9.10 -12.39
C ILE A 40 -8.30 8.10 -11.90
N TYR A 41 -8.03 7.08 -12.72
CA TYR A 41 -7.15 5.97 -12.38
C TYR A 41 -6.16 5.77 -13.54
N PRO A 42 -4.89 6.21 -13.38
CA PRO A 42 -3.83 6.01 -14.36
C PRO A 42 -3.74 4.55 -14.80
N ASP A 43 -3.49 4.33 -16.09
CA ASP A 43 -3.41 2.97 -16.65
C ASP A 43 -2.32 2.10 -16.00
N GLU A 44 -1.28 2.74 -15.47
CA GLU A 44 -0.13 2.10 -14.83
C GLU A 44 -0.34 1.78 -13.34
N ASN A 45 -1.44 2.22 -12.72
CA ASN A 45 -1.68 2.00 -11.30
C ASN A 45 -2.15 0.56 -11.03
N MET A 46 -1.39 -0.13 -10.19
CA MET A 46 -1.74 -1.46 -9.67
C MET A 46 -2.45 -1.34 -8.32
N ASP A 47 -3.42 -2.24 -8.09
CA ASP A 47 -4.03 -2.45 -6.77
C ASP A 47 -3.23 -3.48 -5.98
N TYR A 48 -2.74 -3.10 -4.80
CA TYR A 48 -2.03 -3.96 -3.88
C TYR A 48 -2.93 -4.41 -2.72
N LEU A 49 -2.77 -5.65 -2.29
CA LEU A 49 -3.31 -6.13 -1.02
C LEU A 49 -2.32 -5.83 0.09
N PHE A 50 -2.78 -5.09 1.09
CA PHE A 50 -1.99 -4.59 2.19
C PHE A 50 -2.56 -5.09 3.52
N MET A 51 -1.68 -5.62 4.37
CA MET A 51 -2.01 -5.91 5.76
C MET A 51 -1.37 -4.88 6.67
N ILE A 52 -2.14 -4.37 7.64
CA ILE A 52 -1.70 -3.32 8.56
C ILE A 52 -0.88 -3.94 9.69
N LYS A 53 0.27 -3.36 10.01
CA LYS A 53 1.03 -3.65 11.23
C LYS A 53 0.19 -3.25 12.45
N LYS A 54 -0.07 -4.21 13.33
CA LYS A 54 -0.82 -4.02 14.58
C LYS A 54 0.10 -3.77 15.77
N ALA A 55 1.09 -4.63 15.93
CA ALA A 55 2.01 -4.60 17.05
C ALA A 55 3.36 -5.22 16.66
N GLU A 56 4.40 -4.89 17.42
CA GLU A 56 5.70 -5.53 17.33
C GLU A 56 6.11 -5.94 18.74
N LEU A 57 6.18 -7.26 18.98
CA LEU A 57 6.51 -7.82 20.29
C LEU A 57 7.59 -8.88 20.10
N ASN A 58 8.71 -8.76 20.81
CA ASN A 58 9.81 -9.73 20.81
C ASN A 58 10.29 -10.11 19.38
N ASN A 59 10.53 -9.11 18.54
CA ASN A 59 10.91 -9.25 17.12
C ASN A 59 9.88 -9.98 16.24
N LYS A 60 8.65 -10.21 16.72
CA LYS A 60 7.53 -10.68 15.91
C LYS A 60 6.61 -9.51 15.60
N ILE A 61 6.36 -9.31 14.31
CA ILE A 61 5.40 -8.31 13.84
C ILE A 61 4.05 -8.99 13.68
N GLU A 62 3.05 -8.49 14.41
CA GLU A 62 1.67 -8.88 14.22
C GLU A 62 1.02 -7.99 13.16
N TYR A 63 0.40 -8.61 12.17
CA TYR A 63 -0.37 -7.94 11.15
C TYR A 63 -1.86 -8.21 11.35
N SER A 64 -2.70 -7.24 11.06
CA SER A 64 -4.16 -7.36 11.17
C SER A 64 -4.88 -6.61 10.06
N GLY A 65 -6.05 -7.11 9.70
CA GLY A 65 -6.86 -6.54 8.62
C GLY A 65 -6.25 -6.74 7.24
N MET A 66 -7.07 -6.56 6.22
CA MET A 66 -6.66 -6.60 4.82
C MET A 66 -7.40 -5.49 4.08
N MET A 67 -6.69 -4.72 3.27
CA MET A 67 -7.31 -3.71 2.42
C MET A 67 -6.65 -3.68 1.04
N SER A 68 -7.43 -3.29 0.03
CA SER A 68 -6.89 -2.93 -1.27
C SER A 68 -6.39 -1.49 -1.23
N VAL A 69 -5.21 -1.24 -1.77
CA VAL A 69 -4.60 0.10 -1.82
C VAL A 69 -3.99 0.33 -3.19
N LEU A 70 -4.19 1.53 -3.73
CA LEU A 70 -3.56 1.94 -4.98
C LEU A 70 -2.04 2.12 -4.79
N GLU A 71 -1.28 1.84 -5.84
CA GLU A 71 0.17 2.06 -5.88
C GLU A 71 0.57 3.48 -5.44
N SER A 72 -0.20 4.48 -5.85
CA SER A 72 0.01 5.90 -5.54
C SER A 72 -0.14 6.23 -4.05
N HIS A 73 -0.87 5.40 -3.29
CA HIS A 73 -1.09 5.60 -1.86
C HIS A 73 -0.03 4.92 -1.00
N LEU A 74 0.95 4.26 -1.62
CA LEU A 74 2.00 3.54 -0.90
C LEU A 74 3.32 4.27 -1.04
N LYS A 75 4.15 4.17 0.01
CA LYS A 75 5.55 4.58 0.01
C LYS A 75 6.40 3.48 0.63
N LYS A 76 7.59 3.24 0.08
CA LYS A 76 8.54 2.31 0.69
C LYS A 76 8.78 2.68 2.14
N TYR A 77 8.76 1.67 3.00
CA TYR A 77 9.10 1.86 4.39
C TYR A 77 10.55 2.34 4.49
N LYS A 78 10.74 3.61 4.83
CA LYS A 78 12.04 4.08 5.28
C LYS A 78 12.07 3.79 6.77
N ASN A 79 12.92 2.85 7.19
CA ASN A 79 13.43 2.92 8.56
C ASN A 79 13.94 4.35 8.73
N CYS A 80 13.28 5.12 9.58
CA CYS A 80 13.85 6.37 10.06
C CYS A 80 15.04 5.94 10.94
N GLY A 81 16.16 5.63 10.29
CA GLY A 81 17.41 5.34 10.95
C GLY A 81 17.77 6.59 11.74
N GLN A 82 17.93 6.41 13.04
CA GLN A 82 18.83 7.14 13.92
C GLN A 82 19.50 8.33 13.24
N GLN A 83 19.08 9.55 13.57
CA GLN A 83 20.00 10.67 13.51
C GLN A 83 21.10 10.39 14.54
N ARG A 84 22.18 9.74 14.09
CA ARG A 84 23.51 9.93 14.67
C ARG A 84 24.03 11.25 14.12
N ILE A 85 23.99 12.32 14.92
CA ILE A 85 25.16 13.10 15.39
C ILE A 85 24.74 13.71 16.73
#